data_AF-A0A7K7YCP2-F1
#
_entry.id   AF-A0A7K7YCP2-F1
#
_cell.length_a   1.000
_cell.length_b   1.000
_cell.length_c   1.000
_cell.angle_alpha   90.00
_cell.angle_beta   90.00
_cell.angle_gamma   90.00
#
_symmetry.space_group_name_H-M   'P 1'
#
loop_
_entity.id
_entity.type
_entity.pdbx_description
1 polymer ?
#
loop_
_entity_poly.entity_id
_entity_poly.type
_entity_poly.pdbx_seq_one_letter_code
_entity_poly.pdbx_strand_id
1 'polypeptide(L)'
;RAELKEEQSVDLIGKNEVYGDTRHEVSVYVKVFTNSPFLVCMDLALSQERIIDPDYLWTGPDGRNLQGQGYVNLTDTGKLMVMGFRVSMSGAYTCTLSHKVIETTTQEETEMVEAYKFMVYAYREADHAYQVSARFSTTRCRLKNNGLFMGVLNKILNSTISHLSCHITEASYRCHSIRTPKDGLQYELFVNFLVNPFAPGWEEVCHKVPYNCEDVTNRRVRQAAERIGKFFQQLKHVLKYEFHAVPTIQYVDNSFTMTPIDSCQPGFGKNHHTHQNCASCCVVCGPGTYSPNNEVTCRTCARPHARMYGAKSC
;
A
#
# COMPACT_ATOMS: atom_id res chain seq x y z
N ARG A 1 -19.14 32.67 -15.20
CA ARG A 1 -18.77 32.76 -13.77
C ARG A 1 -19.09 31.39 -13.17
N ALA A 2 -18.12 30.47 -13.23
CA ALA A 2 -18.26 29.12 -12.71
C ALA A 2 -17.52 29.11 -11.38
N GLU A 3 -18.25 28.85 -10.30
CA GLU A 3 -17.70 28.75 -8.95
C GLU A 3 -17.06 27.38 -8.77
N LEU A 4 -15.82 27.41 -8.28
CA LEU A 4 -15.04 26.25 -7.87
C LEU A 4 -15.75 25.52 -6.72
N LYS A 5 -16.04 24.24 -6.92
CA LYS A 5 -16.26 23.26 -5.85
C LYS A 5 -14.98 22.44 -5.69
N GLU A 6 -13.97 23.08 -5.14
CA GLU A 6 -12.80 22.44 -4.53
C GLU A 6 -12.71 23.03 -3.13
N GLU A 7 -12.42 22.19 -2.13
CA GLU A 7 -12.42 22.47 -0.68
C GLU A 7 -13.70 22.04 0.07
N GLN A 8 -13.92 20.73 0.17
CA GLN A 8 -14.65 20.16 1.32
C GLN A 8 -14.24 18.72 1.71
N SER A 9 -13.21 18.14 1.08
CA SER A 9 -12.76 16.77 1.34
C SER A 9 -11.45 16.66 2.13
N VAL A 10 -10.86 17.77 2.59
CA VAL A 10 -9.55 17.78 3.24
C VAL A 10 -9.53 18.68 4.49
N ASP A 11 -10.54 18.55 5.37
CA ASP A 11 -10.51 19.25 6.67
C ASP A 11 -11.02 18.41 7.86
N LEU A 12 -11.09 17.08 7.70
CA LEU A 12 -11.41 16.15 8.80
C LEU A 12 -10.18 15.42 9.37
N ILE A 13 -8.97 15.74 8.90
CA ILE A 13 -7.69 15.26 9.47
C ILE A 13 -7.23 16.19 10.62
N GLY A 14 -8.14 17.00 11.17
CA GLY A 14 -7.88 17.91 12.29
C GLY A 14 -8.05 17.29 13.68
N LYS A 15 -8.67 16.11 13.80
CA LYS A 15 -8.80 15.37 15.08
C LYS A 15 -8.66 13.89 14.79
N ASN A 16 -7.83 13.18 15.55
CA ASN A 16 -7.57 11.74 15.44
C ASN A 16 -8.80 10.90 15.88
N GLU A 17 -9.99 11.25 15.39
CA GLU A 17 -11.31 10.81 15.83
C GLU A 17 -12.17 10.43 14.63
N VAL A 18 -12.90 9.32 14.75
CA VAL A 18 -13.85 8.84 13.74
C VAL A 18 -15.21 8.67 14.41
N TYR A 19 -16.20 9.42 13.94
CA TYR A 19 -17.56 9.40 14.47
C TYR A 19 -18.35 8.23 13.90
N GLY A 20 -19.28 7.72 14.69
CA GLY A 20 -20.21 6.68 14.27
C GLY A 20 -21.29 7.21 13.33
N ASP A 21 -22.01 6.29 12.70
CA ASP A 21 -23.21 6.58 11.93
C ASP A 21 -24.23 5.47 12.24
N THR A 22 -25.48 5.85 12.50
CA THR A 22 -26.56 4.89 12.85
C THR A 22 -27.17 4.22 11.62
N ARG A 23 -26.97 4.80 10.42
CA ARG A 23 -27.51 4.33 9.14
C ARG A 23 -26.54 3.43 8.40
N HIS A 24 -25.24 3.70 8.50
CA HIS A 24 -24.21 3.00 7.75
C HIS A 24 -23.03 2.57 8.63
N GLU A 25 -22.39 1.47 8.24
CA GLU A 25 -21.17 1.01 8.88
C GLU A 25 -19.96 1.86 8.44
N VAL A 26 -19.18 2.33 9.41
CA VAL A 26 -18.03 3.20 9.16
C VAL A 26 -16.76 2.38 8.98
N SER A 27 -16.18 2.41 7.78
CA SER A 27 -14.91 1.74 7.49
C SER A 27 -13.71 2.51 8.02
N VAL A 28 -12.88 1.86 8.83
CA VAL A 28 -11.67 2.43 9.45
C VAL A 28 -10.46 1.60 9.07
N TYR A 29 -9.38 2.24 8.65
CA TYR A 29 -8.14 1.57 8.24
C TYR A 29 -7.03 1.90 9.24
N VAL A 30 -6.43 0.85 9.81
CA VAL A 30 -5.37 0.99 10.83
C VAL A 30 -4.11 0.29 10.34
N LYS A 31 -2.98 1.01 10.33
CA LYS A 31 -1.70 0.44 9.94
C LYS A 31 -1.30 -0.61 10.98
N VAL A 32 -0.86 -1.79 10.55
CA VAL A 32 -0.46 -2.85 11.49
C VAL A 32 0.62 -2.32 12.47
N PHE A 33 0.51 -2.73 13.73
CA PHE A 33 1.38 -2.34 14.84
C PHE A 33 1.32 -0.86 15.25
N THR A 34 0.31 -0.13 14.78
CA THR A 34 0.02 1.24 15.23
C THR A 34 -1.27 1.29 16.05
N ASN A 35 -1.52 2.39 16.74
CA ASN A 35 -2.79 2.60 17.43
C ASN A 35 -3.85 3.05 16.42
N SER A 36 -5.10 2.62 16.60
CA SER A 36 -6.21 3.15 15.83
C SER A 36 -6.42 4.64 16.13
N PRO A 37 -7.12 5.39 15.25
CA PRO A 37 -7.78 6.61 15.70
C PRO A 37 -8.78 6.30 16.81
N PHE A 38 -9.20 7.32 17.55
CA PHE A 38 -10.31 7.18 18.48
C PHE A 38 -11.61 6.98 17.72
N LEU A 39 -12.29 5.88 17.96
CA LEU A 39 -13.65 5.64 17.50
C LEU A 39 -14.60 6.26 18.51
N VAL A 40 -15.48 7.15 18.05
CA VAL A 40 -16.38 7.92 18.91
C VAL A 40 -17.76 7.28 18.88
N CYS A 41 -18.29 6.94 20.06
CA CYS A 41 -19.58 6.25 20.22
C CYS A 41 -20.78 7.20 20.11
N MET A 42 -20.84 7.94 19.01
CA MET A 42 -21.93 8.84 18.65
C MET A 42 -21.66 9.37 17.25
N ASP A 43 -22.70 9.86 16.58
CA ASP A 43 -22.50 10.64 15.36
C ASP A 43 -21.99 12.06 15.66
N LEU A 44 -21.60 12.77 14.60
CA LEU A 44 -21.06 14.11 14.74
C LEU A 44 -22.11 15.08 15.31
N ALA A 45 -23.40 14.92 15.00
CA ALA A 45 -24.44 15.83 15.45
C ALA A 45 -24.66 15.70 16.97
N LEU A 46 -24.89 14.48 17.45
CA LEU A 46 -25.09 14.17 18.86
C LEU A 46 -23.86 14.56 19.70
N SER A 47 -22.65 14.46 19.13
CA SER A 47 -21.42 14.89 19.81
C SER A 47 -21.33 16.38 20.12
N GLN A 48 -22.15 17.21 19.46
CA GLN A 48 -22.23 18.65 19.71
C GLN A 48 -23.34 19.02 20.70
N GLU A 49 -24.12 18.04 21.15
CA GLU A 49 -25.23 18.24 22.08
C GLU A 49 -24.82 17.91 23.52
N ARG A 50 -25.62 18.41 24.47
CA ARG A 50 -25.48 18.02 25.88
C ARG A 50 -26.23 16.72 26.12
N ILE A 51 -25.49 15.66 26.39
CA ILE A 51 -26.03 14.35 26.74
C ILE A 51 -26.11 14.21 28.27
N ILE A 52 -27.19 13.61 28.77
CA ILE A 52 -27.43 13.41 30.20
C ILE A 52 -27.22 11.93 30.52
N ASP A 53 -26.46 11.66 31.59
CA ASP A 53 -26.13 10.32 32.11
C ASP A 53 -25.72 9.32 31.02
N PRO A 54 -24.71 9.60 30.17
CA PRO A 54 -24.31 8.68 29.12
C PRO A 54 -23.64 7.42 29.68
N ASP A 55 -24.01 6.27 29.14
CA ASP A 55 -23.34 4.98 29.34
C ASP A 55 -22.90 4.39 27.99
N TYR A 56 -21.72 3.77 27.96
CA TYR A 56 -21.08 3.31 26.73
C TYR A 56 -20.65 1.85 26.84
N LEU A 57 -21.16 1.01 25.95
CA LEU A 57 -20.78 -0.39 25.84
C LEU A 57 -20.10 -0.68 24.51
N TRP A 58 -18.83 -1.08 24.55
CA TRP A 58 -18.06 -1.46 23.36
C TRP A 58 -17.88 -2.97 23.25
N THR A 59 -18.23 -3.50 22.08
CA THR A 59 -18.05 -4.92 21.72
C THR A 59 -17.08 -5.05 20.55
N GLY A 60 -16.11 -5.96 20.68
CA GLY A 60 -15.10 -6.25 19.67
C GLY A 60 -15.54 -7.24 18.60
N PRO A 61 -14.64 -7.56 17.65
CA PRO A 61 -14.92 -8.41 16.49
C PRO A 61 -15.22 -9.87 16.82
N ASP A 62 -14.83 -10.31 18.01
CA ASP A 62 -15.13 -11.64 18.55
C ASP A 62 -16.44 -11.67 19.38
N GLY A 63 -17.17 -10.55 19.43
CA GLY A 63 -18.41 -10.41 20.19
C GLY A 63 -18.20 -10.18 21.68
N ARG A 64 -16.97 -9.95 22.16
CA ARG A 64 -16.69 -9.74 23.58
C ARG A 64 -16.66 -8.26 23.96
N ASN A 65 -17.04 -7.97 25.21
CA ASN A 65 -16.90 -6.64 25.78
C ASN A 65 -15.42 -6.23 25.86
N LEU A 66 -15.11 -5.01 25.41
CA LEU A 66 -13.77 -4.46 25.38
C LEU A 66 -13.36 -3.76 26.69
N GLN A 67 -14.29 -3.53 27.62
CA GLN A 67 -14.00 -2.93 28.91
C GLN A 67 -12.95 -3.74 29.70
N GLY A 68 -11.91 -3.06 30.18
CA GLY A 68 -10.81 -3.67 30.94
C GLY A 68 -9.80 -4.48 30.12
N GLN A 69 -9.94 -4.53 28.78
CA GLN A 69 -8.96 -5.22 27.94
C GLN A 69 -7.66 -4.39 27.82
N GLY A 70 -6.51 -5.01 28.10
CA GLY A 70 -5.22 -4.30 28.12
C GLY A 70 -4.73 -3.78 26.76
N TYR A 71 -5.38 -4.16 25.66
CA TYR A 71 -5.08 -3.70 24.30
C TYR A 71 -6.03 -2.59 23.82
N VAL A 72 -6.91 -2.08 24.68
CA VAL A 72 -7.78 -0.93 24.36
C VAL A 72 -7.60 0.20 25.36
N ASN A 73 -7.80 1.42 24.88
CA ASN A 73 -7.92 2.62 25.69
C ASN A 73 -9.35 3.15 25.51
N LEU A 74 -10.15 3.00 26.57
CA LEU A 74 -11.52 3.50 26.65
C LEU A 74 -11.52 4.75 27.52
N THR A 75 -12.01 5.85 26.97
CA THR A 75 -12.16 7.12 27.69
C THR A 75 -13.50 7.20 28.40
N ASP A 76 -13.59 8.00 29.46
CA ASP A 76 -14.85 8.28 30.18
C ASP A 76 -15.91 8.91 29.26
N THR A 77 -15.50 9.52 28.15
CA THR A 77 -16.38 10.09 27.11
C THR A 77 -16.83 9.06 26.06
N GLY A 78 -16.61 7.76 26.29
CA GLY A 78 -17.07 6.70 25.39
C GLY A 78 -16.23 6.49 24.12
N LYS A 79 -15.06 7.13 24.02
CA LYS A 79 -14.15 6.94 22.88
C LYS A 79 -13.28 5.70 23.06
N LEU A 80 -13.12 4.92 21.98
CA LEU A 80 -12.31 3.71 21.92
C LEU A 80 -11.07 3.90 21.05
N MET A 81 -9.89 3.61 21.58
CA MET A 81 -8.67 3.40 20.79
C MET A 81 -8.16 1.98 20.98
N VAL A 82 -7.89 1.28 19.88
CA VAL A 82 -7.26 -0.05 19.90
C VAL A 82 -5.75 0.13 19.76
N MET A 83 -4.99 -0.38 20.71
CA MET A 83 -3.54 -0.20 20.79
C MET A 83 -2.80 -1.34 20.08
N GLY A 84 -1.73 -1.00 19.36
CA GLY A 84 -0.86 -1.98 18.71
C GLY A 84 -1.60 -2.93 17.78
N PHE A 85 -2.44 -2.37 16.90
CA PHE A 85 -3.42 -3.07 16.08
C PHE A 85 -2.80 -4.22 15.28
N ARG A 86 -3.37 -5.42 15.40
CA ARG A 86 -2.90 -6.63 14.71
C ARG A 86 -3.91 -7.08 13.66
N VAL A 87 -3.44 -7.92 12.73
CA VAL A 87 -4.28 -8.51 11.68
C VAL A 87 -5.55 -9.17 12.24
N SER A 88 -5.41 -9.94 13.31
CA SER A 88 -6.52 -10.64 13.98
C SER A 88 -7.49 -9.73 14.72
N MET A 89 -7.14 -8.45 14.93
CA MET A 89 -8.02 -7.45 15.56
C MET A 89 -8.94 -6.80 14.51
N SER A 90 -8.78 -7.11 13.23
CA SER A 90 -9.70 -6.66 12.18
C SER A 90 -11.05 -7.34 12.33
N GLY A 91 -12.12 -6.61 12.08
CA GLY A 91 -13.48 -7.10 12.28
C GLY A 91 -14.43 -6.00 12.76
N ALA A 92 -15.70 -6.37 12.95
CA ALA A 92 -16.75 -5.43 13.32
C ALA A 92 -16.64 -5.02 14.79
N TYR A 93 -16.61 -3.72 15.05
CA TYR A 93 -16.70 -3.14 16.39
C TYR A 93 -18.06 -2.46 16.51
N THR A 94 -18.75 -2.71 17.61
CA THR A 94 -20.05 -2.08 17.87
C THR A 94 -19.99 -1.33 19.18
N CYS A 95 -20.49 -0.11 19.18
CA CYS A 95 -20.76 0.62 20.40
C CYS A 95 -22.26 0.78 20.61
N THR A 96 -22.71 0.65 21.85
CA THR A 96 -24.05 1.03 22.29
C THR A 96 -23.94 2.22 23.23
N LEU A 97 -24.61 3.31 22.89
CA LEU A 97 -24.76 4.49 23.72
C LEU A 97 -26.16 4.48 24.33
N SER A 98 -26.24 4.48 25.66
CA SER A 98 -27.48 4.75 26.39
C SER A 98 -27.39 6.13 27.02
N HIS A 99 -28.43 6.96 26.87
CA HIS A 99 -28.48 8.28 27.52
C HIS A 99 -29.91 8.70 27.84
N LYS A 100 -30.06 9.72 28.69
CA LYS A 100 -31.38 10.25 29.05
C LYS A 100 -31.73 11.51 28.26
N VAL A 101 -33.03 11.67 28.01
CA VAL A 101 -33.66 12.90 27.53
C VAL A 101 -34.73 13.29 28.55
N ILE A 102 -34.65 14.53 29.03
CA ILE A 102 -35.62 15.07 30.01
C ILE A 102 -36.56 16.00 29.27
N GLU A 103 -37.85 15.68 29.26
CA GLU A 103 -38.85 16.57 28.68
C GLU A 103 -39.05 17.79 29.59
N THR A 104 -38.75 18.98 29.06
CA THR A 104 -38.66 20.22 29.87
C THR A 104 -39.98 20.63 30.55
N THR A 105 -41.13 20.22 30.00
CA THR A 105 -42.47 20.58 30.47
C THR A 105 -43.01 19.63 31.53
N THR A 106 -42.76 18.32 31.37
CA THR A 106 -43.31 17.25 32.22
C THR A 106 -42.31 16.73 33.24
N GLN A 107 -41.02 17.05 33.07
CA GLN A 107 -39.89 16.46 33.80
C GLN A 107 -39.80 14.93 33.64
N GLU A 108 -40.41 14.38 32.59
CA GLU A 108 -40.34 12.95 32.30
C GLU A 108 -38.95 12.59 31.75
N GLU A 109 -38.31 11.58 32.36
CA GLU A 109 -37.02 11.05 31.92
C GLU A 109 -37.25 9.87 30.97
N THR A 110 -36.80 10.01 29.72
CA THR A 110 -36.81 8.91 28.74
C THR A 110 -35.38 8.42 28.49
N GLU A 111 -35.17 7.11 28.52
CA GLU A 111 -33.90 6.48 28.13
C GLU A 111 -33.88 6.25 26.60
N MET A 112 -32.82 6.73 25.97
CA MET A 112 -32.53 6.58 24.54
C MET A 112 -31.35 5.63 24.39
N VAL A 113 -31.44 4.68 23.44
CA VAL A 113 -30.39 3.71 23.17
C VAL A 113 -30.08 3.69 21.67
N GLU A 114 -28.83 3.89 21.33
CA GLU A 114 -28.34 3.91 19.95
C GLU A 114 -27.15 2.97 19.78
N ALA A 115 -27.02 2.39 18.58
CA ALA A 115 -25.93 1.48 18.25
C ALA A 115 -25.16 1.98 17.02
N TYR A 116 -23.84 2.06 17.15
CA TYR A 116 -22.92 2.56 16.15
C TYR A 116 -21.97 1.43 15.73
N LYS A 117 -21.83 1.21 14.42
CA LYS A 117 -21.05 0.09 13.86
C LYS A 117 -19.84 0.59 13.08
N PHE A 118 -18.68 0.01 13.41
CA PHE A 118 -17.41 0.30 12.77
C PHE A 118 -16.82 -0.97 12.20
N MET A 119 -16.31 -0.87 10.99
CA MET A 119 -15.61 -1.95 10.32
C MET A 119 -14.13 -1.61 10.25
N VAL A 120 -13.34 -2.18 11.16
CA VAL A 120 -11.93 -1.83 11.30
C VAL A 120 -11.06 -2.85 10.58
N TYR A 121 -10.22 -2.37 9.66
CA TYR A 121 -9.34 -3.17 8.83
C TYR A 121 -7.87 -2.89 9.11
N ALA A 122 -7.08 -3.94 9.27
CA ALA A 122 -5.63 -3.83 9.22
C ALA A 122 -5.18 -3.56 7.78
N TYR A 123 -4.25 -2.61 7.60
CA TYR A 123 -3.58 -2.39 6.32
C TYR A 123 -2.07 -2.28 6.48
N ARG A 124 -1.37 -2.51 5.37
CA ARG A 124 0.06 -2.25 5.18
C ARG A 124 0.25 -1.46 3.90
N GLU A 125 1.35 -0.72 3.80
CA GLU A 125 1.77 -0.17 2.52
C GLU A 125 2.16 -1.32 1.59
N ALA A 126 1.95 -1.14 0.28
CA ALA A 126 2.41 -2.12 -0.70
C ALA A 126 3.94 -2.12 -0.76
N ASP A 127 4.54 -3.31 -0.87
CA ASP A 127 5.95 -3.44 -1.19
C ASP A 127 6.15 -3.07 -2.66
N HIS A 128 7.10 -2.17 -2.95
CA HIS A 128 7.35 -1.72 -4.31
C HIS A 128 8.56 -2.41 -4.95
N ALA A 129 8.40 -2.81 -6.21
CA ALA A 129 9.49 -3.06 -7.13
C ALA A 129 9.30 -2.16 -8.37
N TYR A 130 10.35 -2.01 -9.19
CA TYR A 130 10.22 -1.27 -10.46
C TYR A 130 10.58 -2.17 -11.62
N GLN A 131 9.65 -2.35 -12.54
CA GLN A 131 9.95 -2.94 -13.83
C GLN A 131 10.54 -1.87 -14.74
N VAL A 132 11.70 -2.18 -15.30
CA VAL A 132 12.44 -1.31 -16.19
C VAL A 132 12.56 -1.98 -17.54
N SER A 133 12.27 -1.21 -18.59
CA SER A 133 12.52 -1.61 -19.97
C SER A 133 13.39 -0.57 -20.66
N ALA A 134 14.30 -1.03 -21.53
CA ALA A 134 15.12 -0.15 -22.36
C ALA A 134 15.42 -0.86 -23.69
N ARG A 135 15.69 -0.08 -24.74
CA ARG A 135 16.06 -0.62 -26.05
C ARG A 135 17.44 -0.17 -26.48
N PHE A 136 18.15 -1.07 -27.15
CA PHE A 136 19.46 -0.81 -27.73
C PHE A 136 19.52 -1.28 -29.17
N SER A 137 20.04 -0.49 -30.10
CA SER A 137 20.33 -0.94 -31.46
C SER A 137 21.55 -1.85 -31.46
N THR A 138 21.58 -2.82 -32.37
CA THR A 138 22.72 -3.70 -32.64
C THR A 138 22.83 -3.97 -34.13
N THR A 139 23.96 -4.49 -34.58
CA THR A 139 24.15 -4.80 -36.00
C THR A 139 23.43 -6.07 -36.42
N ARG A 140 23.35 -7.09 -35.55
CA ARG A 140 22.63 -8.37 -35.77
C ARG A 140 22.25 -9.04 -34.45
N CYS A 141 21.23 -9.90 -34.47
CA CYS A 141 20.76 -10.59 -33.27
C CYS A 141 21.63 -11.76 -32.80
N ARG A 142 22.20 -12.56 -33.72
CA ARG A 142 23.00 -13.75 -33.39
C ARG A 142 24.47 -13.42 -33.11
N LEU A 143 24.73 -12.37 -32.33
CA LEU A 143 26.10 -11.96 -31.96
C LEU A 143 26.40 -12.34 -30.52
N LYS A 144 27.56 -12.99 -30.30
CA LYS A 144 28.08 -13.29 -28.96
C LYS A 144 28.26 -12.02 -28.12
N ASN A 145 28.62 -10.91 -28.77
CA ASN A 145 28.81 -9.62 -28.11
C ASN A 145 27.54 -9.06 -27.47
N ASN A 146 26.34 -9.40 -27.97
CA ASN A 146 25.07 -8.96 -27.36
C ASN A 146 24.95 -9.51 -25.93
N GLY A 147 25.26 -10.80 -25.72
CA GLY A 147 25.23 -11.40 -24.38
C GLY A 147 26.28 -10.83 -23.44
N LEU A 148 27.49 -10.57 -23.95
CA LEU A 148 28.56 -9.92 -23.16
C LEU A 148 28.16 -8.51 -22.72
N PHE A 149 27.61 -7.71 -23.63
CA PHE A 149 27.09 -6.37 -23.34
C PHE A 149 26.05 -6.42 -22.21
N MET A 150 25.09 -7.34 -22.31
CA MET A 150 24.05 -7.49 -21.28
C MET A 150 24.62 -7.89 -19.92
N GLY A 151 25.63 -8.76 -19.89
CA GLY A 151 26.34 -9.11 -18.65
C GLY A 151 27.06 -7.92 -18.02
N VAL A 152 27.70 -7.06 -18.82
CA VAL A 152 28.38 -5.85 -18.34
C VAL A 152 27.38 -4.81 -17.86
N LEU A 153 26.31 -4.54 -18.63
CA LEU A 153 25.26 -3.62 -18.26
C LEU A 153 24.64 -4.00 -16.91
N ASN A 154 24.30 -5.28 -16.74
CA ASN A 154 23.73 -5.77 -15.47
C ASN A 154 24.67 -5.57 -14.28
N LYS A 155 25.99 -5.77 -14.45
CA LYS A 155 26.98 -5.52 -13.40
C LYS A 155 27.07 -4.04 -13.03
N ILE A 156 27.09 -3.15 -14.02
CA ILE A 156 27.15 -1.69 -13.81
C ILE A 156 25.91 -1.22 -13.05
N LEU A 157 24.73 -1.63 -13.52
CA LEU A 157 23.46 -1.23 -12.91
C LEU A 157 23.34 -1.76 -11.47
N ASN A 158 23.71 -3.02 -11.20
CA ASN A 158 23.74 -3.55 -9.82
C ASN A 158 24.73 -2.77 -8.93
N SER A 159 25.93 -2.48 -9.43
CA SER A 159 26.92 -1.69 -8.68
C SER A 159 26.42 -0.28 -8.35
N THR A 160 25.54 0.28 -9.18
CA THR A 160 24.98 1.63 -9.01
C THR A 160 24.04 1.70 -7.81
N ILE A 161 23.34 0.60 -7.50
CA ILE A 161 22.28 0.55 -6.48
C ILE A 161 22.60 -0.31 -5.26
N SER A 162 23.74 -1.01 -5.25
CA SER A 162 24.10 -1.99 -4.21
C SER A 162 24.10 -1.41 -2.79
N HIS A 163 24.59 -0.17 -2.62
CA HIS A 163 24.61 0.52 -1.33
C HIS A 163 23.21 0.80 -0.74
N LEU A 164 22.16 0.71 -1.55
CA LEU A 164 20.77 0.86 -1.11
C LEU A 164 20.15 -0.46 -0.63
N SER A 165 20.92 -1.56 -0.59
CA SER A 165 20.41 -2.91 -0.37
C SER A 165 19.37 -3.32 -1.42
N CYS A 166 19.49 -2.77 -2.63
CA CYS A 166 18.65 -3.09 -3.77
C CYS A 166 19.46 -3.86 -4.82
N HIS A 167 18.80 -4.68 -5.64
CA HIS A 167 19.45 -5.42 -6.71
C HIS A 167 18.55 -5.58 -7.92
N ILE A 168 19.15 -6.06 -9.01
CA ILE A 168 18.45 -6.33 -10.26
C ILE A 168 18.13 -7.81 -10.34
N THR A 169 16.85 -8.11 -10.54
CA THR A 169 16.33 -9.46 -10.77
C THR A 169 15.71 -9.57 -12.14
N GLU A 170 15.49 -10.82 -12.59
CA GLU A 170 14.76 -11.13 -13.83
C GLU A 170 15.33 -10.42 -15.07
N ALA A 171 16.62 -10.10 -15.05
CA ALA A 171 17.29 -9.44 -16.15
C ALA A 171 17.26 -10.34 -17.40
N SER A 172 16.64 -9.84 -18.45
CA SER A 172 16.45 -10.56 -19.70
C SER A 172 16.58 -9.62 -20.89
N TYR A 173 16.90 -10.20 -22.04
CA TYR A 173 16.88 -9.46 -23.30
C TYR A 173 16.35 -10.35 -24.42
N ARG A 174 15.63 -9.74 -25.36
CA ARG A 174 15.25 -10.36 -26.63
C ARG A 174 15.73 -9.48 -27.78
N CYS A 175 16.20 -10.09 -28.85
CA CYS A 175 16.61 -9.34 -30.03
C CYS A 175 15.60 -9.52 -31.16
N HIS A 176 15.21 -8.43 -31.79
CA HIS A 176 14.25 -8.42 -32.89
C HIS A 176 14.79 -7.63 -34.08
N SER A 177 14.47 -8.09 -35.29
CA SER A 177 14.68 -7.32 -36.51
C SER A 177 13.45 -6.47 -36.80
N ILE A 178 13.62 -5.16 -36.87
CA ILE A 178 12.55 -4.18 -37.06
C ILE A 178 12.73 -3.53 -38.42
N ARG A 179 11.66 -3.49 -39.22
CA ARG A 179 11.65 -2.72 -40.46
C ARG A 179 11.05 -1.35 -40.19
N THR A 180 11.84 -0.30 -40.34
CA THR A 180 11.32 1.07 -40.29
C THR A 180 11.10 1.61 -41.70
N PRO A 181 10.11 2.49 -41.92
CA PRO A 181 9.85 3.05 -43.25
C PRO A 181 11.02 3.86 -43.82
N LYS A 182 11.83 4.49 -42.95
CA LYS A 182 12.90 5.42 -43.34
C LYS A 182 14.29 4.78 -43.40
N ASP A 183 14.58 3.84 -42.50
CA ASP A 183 15.95 3.36 -42.26
C ASP A 183 16.13 1.88 -42.58
N GLY A 184 15.13 1.26 -43.24
CA GLY A 184 15.20 -0.14 -43.67
C GLY A 184 15.14 -1.13 -42.51
N LEU A 185 15.91 -2.21 -42.61
CA LEU A 185 15.95 -3.28 -41.62
C LEU A 185 16.98 -2.94 -40.53
N GLN A 186 16.53 -2.82 -39.29
CA GLN A 186 17.34 -2.60 -38.10
C GLN A 186 17.21 -3.78 -37.13
N TYR A 187 18.12 -3.87 -36.15
CA TYR A 187 18.03 -4.87 -35.09
C TYR A 187 18.09 -4.17 -33.73
N GLU A 188 17.17 -4.51 -32.84
CA GLU A 188 17.09 -3.93 -31.50
C GLU A 188 17.06 -5.03 -30.43
N LEU A 189 17.75 -4.77 -29.33
CA LEU A 189 17.70 -5.52 -28.08
C LEU A 189 16.65 -4.88 -27.17
N PHE A 190 15.63 -5.65 -26.83
CA PHE A 190 14.59 -5.30 -25.86
C PHE A 190 15.02 -5.86 -24.52
N VAL A 191 15.49 -4.97 -23.65
CA VAL A 191 16.00 -5.29 -22.32
C VAL A 191 14.91 -5.06 -21.30
N ASN A 192 14.70 -6.03 -20.41
CA ASN A 192 13.78 -5.93 -19.28
C ASN A 192 14.46 -6.44 -18.01
N PHE A 193 14.19 -5.79 -16.89
CA PHE A 193 14.63 -6.26 -15.58
C PHE A 193 13.77 -5.63 -14.48
N LEU A 194 13.87 -6.19 -13.27
CA LEU A 194 13.23 -5.66 -12.07
C LEU A 194 14.27 -5.06 -11.14
N VAL A 195 13.94 -3.93 -10.54
CA VAL A 195 14.67 -3.33 -9.42
C VAL A 195 13.96 -3.74 -8.15
N ASN A 196 14.63 -4.56 -7.34
CA ASN A 196 14.04 -5.21 -6.16
C ASN A 196 14.69 -4.70 -4.87
N PRO A 197 13.90 -4.32 -3.83
CA PRO A 197 14.41 -3.83 -2.55
C PRO A 197 15.06 -4.89 -1.65
N PHE A 198 14.93 -6.18 -1.98
CA PHE A 198 15.28 -7.28 -1.08
C PHE A 198 16.62 -7.93 -1.47
N ALA A 199 17.68 -7.12 -1.65
CA ALA A 199 19.03 -7.65 -1.88
C ALA A 199 19.68 -8.14 -0.57
N PRO A 200 20.66 -9.06 -0.62
CA PRO A 200 21.34 -9.53 0.59
C PRO A 200 21.74 -8.40 1.54
N GLY A 201 21.35 -8.51 2.81
CA GLY A 201 21.58 -7.49 3.84
C GLY A 201 20.44 -6.47 4.00
N TRP A 202 19.33 -6.61 3.26
CA TRP A 202 18.13 -5.78 3.47
C TRP A 202 17.50 -6.05 4.85
N GLU A 203 17.61 -7.26 5.38
CA GLU A 203 17.06 -7.65 6.69
C GLU A 203 17.73 -6.87 7.84
N GLU A 204 19.03 -6.58 7.74
CA GLU A 204 19.75 -5.79 8.75
C GLU A 204 19.26 -4.34 8.82
N VAL A 205 18.79 -3.81 7.69
CA VAL A 205 18.14 -2.49 7.62
C VAL A 205 16.79 -2.56 8.33
N CYS A 206 16.08 -3.67 8.13
CA CYS A 206 14.77 -3.94 8.67
C CYS A 206 14.78 -4.09 10.20
N HIS A 207 15.74 -4.84 10.75
CA HIS A 207 15.87 -5.07 12.19
C HIS A 207 16.09 -3.80 13.02
N LYS A 208 16.53 -2.70 12.39
CA LYS A 208 16.69 -1.40 13.04
C LYS A 208 15.36 -0.64 13.21
N VAL A 209 14.26 -1.16 12.65
CA VAL A 209 12.94 -0.53 12.67
C VAL A 209 11.93 -1.46 13.37
N PRO A 210 11.14 -0.96 14.33
CA PRO A 210 10.11 -1.77 14.96
C PRO A 210 8.96 -2.02 13.97
N TYR A 211 8.78 -3.28 13.59
CA TYR A 211 7.60 -3.91 12.98
C TYR A 211 7.12 -3.43 11.57
N ASN A 212 7.57 -2.27 11.08
CA ASN A 212 7.15 -1.69 9.79
C ASN A 212 8.38 -1.36 8.92
N CYS A 213 8.70 -2.28 8.01
CA CYS A 213 9.92 -2.23 7.21
C CYS A 213 9.69 -1.63 5.82
N GLU A 214 8.43 -1.72 5.34
CA GLU A 214 8.00 -1.30 4.01
C GLU A 214 8.41 0.14 3.73
N ASP A 215 8.25 1.05 4.70
CA ASP A 215 8.57 2.47 4.53
C ASP A 215 10.05 2.67 4.16
N VAL A 216 10.95 1.87 4.74
CA VAL A 216 12.40 1.96 4.49
C VAL A 216 12.78 1.27 3.19
N THR A 217 12.25 0.08 2.93
CA THR A 217 12.52 -0.67 1.68
C THR A 217 11.97 0.09 0.48
N ASN A 218 10.74 0.61 0.55
CA ASN A 218 10.09 1.42 -0.48
C ASN A 218 10.86 2.71 -0.77
N ARG A 219 11.34 3.40 0.27
CA ARG A 219 12.18 4.58 0.08
C ARG A 219 13.49 4.25 -0.66
N ARG A 220 14.14 3.14 -0.31
CA ARG A 220 15.41 2.70 -0.90
C ARG A 220 15.25 2.27 -2.35
N VAL A 221 14.22 1.49 -2.68
CA VAL A 221 13.99 1.06 -4.07
C VAL A 221 13.56 2.22 -4.96
N ARG A 222 12.80 3.20 -4.43
CA ARG A 222 12.55 4.46 -5.15
C ARG A 222 13.86 5.20 -5.46
N GLN A 223 14.76 5.30 -4.48
CA GLN A 223 16.10 5.88 -4.72
C GLN A 223 16.90 5.08 -5.76
N ALA A 224 16.84 3.75 -5.71
CA ALA A 224 17.51 2.88 -6.69
C ALA A 224 16.97 3.10 -8.11
N ALA A 225 15.64 3.18 -8.23
CA ALA A 225 14.94 3.50 -9.47
C ALA A 225 15.37 4.87 -10.03
N GLU A 226 15.42 5.91 -9.19
CA GLU A 226 15.92 7.24 -9.58
C GLU A 226 17.39 7.21 -10.05
N ARG A 227 18.25 6.43 -9.40
CA ARG A 227 19.66 6.28 -9.80
C ARG A 227 19.80 5.59 -11.16
N ILE A 228 19.00 4.55 -11.41
CA ILE A 228 18.95 3.87 -12.71
C ILE A 228 18.40 4.80 -13.78
N GLY A 229 17.35 5.57 -13.50
CA GLY A 229 16.83 6.59 -14.43
C GLY A 229 17.91 7.60 -14.82
N LYS A 230 18.67 8.11 -13.84
CA LYS A 230 19.81 9.01 -14.08
C LYS A 230 20.90 8.35 -14.94
N PHE A 231 21.21 7.07 -14.71
CA PHE A 231 22.17 6.32 -15.52
C PHE A 231 21.75 6.32 -17.01
N PHE A 232 20.51 5.99 -17.34
CA PHE A 232 20.05 5.99 -18.73
C PHE A 232 19.99 7.39 -19.34
N GLN A 233 19.65 8.41 -18.55
CA GLN A 233 19.70 9.81 -18.98
C GLN A 233 21.13 10.26 -19.30
N GLN A 234 22.11 9.88 -18.49
CA GLN A 234 23.53 10.18 -18.72
C GLN A 234 24.12 9.38 -19.87
N LEU A 235 23.73 8.10 -20.02
CA LEU A 235 24.17 7.25 -21.11
C LEU A 235 23.85 7.88 -22.48
N LYS A 236 22.67 8.49 -22.61
CA LYS A 236 22.29 9.27 -23.80
C LYS A 236 23.27 10.42 -24.07
N HIS A 237 23.68 11.16 -23.05
CA HIS A 237 24.62 12.29 -23.19
C HIS A 237 26.00 11.81 -23.63
N VAL A 238 26.56 10.82 -22.92
CA VAL A 238 27.90 10.30 -23.16
C VAL A 238 28.03 9.68 -24.55
N LEU A 239 27.05 8.87 -24.98
CA LEU A 239 27.07 8.25 -26.30
C LEU A 239 26.99 9.27 -27.45
N LYS A 240 26.36 10.43 -27.23
CA LYS A 240 26.16 11.44 -28.26
C LYS A 240 27.33 12.43 -28.38
N TYR A 241 27.97 12.79 -27.27
CA TYR A 241 28.91 13.92 -27.23
C TYR A 241 30.34 13.55 -26.82
N GLU A 242 30.54 12.42 -26.13
CA GLU A 242 31.87 12.07 -25.57
C GLU A 242 32.54 10.91 -26.31
N PHE A 243 31.78 10.04 -26.97
CA PHE A 243 32.34 8.94 -27.75
C PHE A 243 32.81 9.40 -29.14
N HIS A 244 34.13 9.31 -29.39
CA HIS A 244 34.74 9.64 -30.68
C HIS A 244 34.48 8.57 -31.76
N ALA A 245 34.25 7.32 -31.35
CA ALA A 245 33.89 6.21 -32.22
C ALA A 245 32.49 5.72 -31.88
N VAL A 246 31.66 5.53 -32.92
CA VAL A 246 30.28 5.08 -32.79
C VAL A 246 30.26 3.62 -32.29
N PRO A 247 29.71 3.33 -31.09
CA PRO A 247 29.70 1.97 -30.59
C PRO A 247 28.75 1.07 -31.39
N THR A 248 29.07 -0.23 -31.45
CA THR A 248 28.29 -1.24 -32.18
C THR A 248 26.89 -1.45 -31.59
N ILE A 249 26.74 -1.22 -30.29
CA ILE A 249 25.45 -1.27 -29.58
C ILE A 249 25.18 0.12 -29.05
N GLN A 250 24.03 0.70 -29.40
CA GLN A 250 23.69 2.07 -29.04
C GLN A 250 22.36 2.12 -28.33
N TYR A 251 22.23 3.00 -27.35
CA TYR A 251 20.96 3.22 -26.68
C TYR A 251 19.94 3.86 -27.65
N VAL A 252 18.71 3.33 -27.66
CA VAL A 252 17.60 3.89 -28.45
C VAL A 252 16.94 4.98 -27.64
N ASP A 253 16.92 6.19 -28.20
CA ASP A 253 16.33 7.35 -27.53
C ASP A 253 14.86 7.14 -27.17
N ASN A 254 14.49 7.64 -25.98
CA ASN A 254 13.14 7.56 -25.43
C ASN A 254 12.59 6.13 -25.29
N SER A 255 13.48 5.12 -25.24
CA SER A 255 13.07 3.72 -25.03
C SER A 255 13.00 3.30 -23.57
N PHE A 256 13.61 4.07 -22.66
CA PHE A 256 13.57 3.79 -21.23
C PHE A 256 12.16 4.02 -20.68
N THR A 257 11.61 2.97 -20.08
CA THR A 257 10.37 3.03 -19.30
C THR A 257 10.62 2.42 -17.92
N MET A 258 9.90 2.94 -16.93
CA MET A 258 9.98 2.45 -15.58
C MET A 258 8.59 2.51 -14.95
N THR A 259 8.09 1.34 -14.56
CA THR A 259 6.73 1.18 -14.03
C THR A 259 6.81 0.55 -12.63
N PRO A 260 6.18 1.16 -11.61
CA PRO A 260 6.11 0.55 -10.29
C PRO A 260 5.23 -0.71 -10.34
N ILE A 261 5.64 -1.72 -9.59
CA ILE A 261 4.91 -2.95 -9.35
C ILE A 261 4.68 -3.04 -7.85
N ASP A 262 3.42 -3.19 -7.48
CA ASP A 262 3.03 -3.38 -6.09
C ASP A 262 2.96 -4.87 -5.76
N SER A 263 3.34 -5.18 -4.54
CA SER A 263 3.20 -6.50 -3.94
C SER A 263 2.59 -6.36 -2.55
N CYS A 264 1.72 -7.30 -2.19
CA CYS A 264 1.15 -7.37 -0.86
C CYS A 264 1.68 -8.60 -0.13
N GLN A 265 2.01 -8.46 1.16
CA GLN A 265 2.40 -9.61 1.95
C GLN A 265 1.26 -10.64 2.07
N PRO A 266 1.57 -11.93 2.24
CA PRO A 266 0.56 -12.97 2.38
C PRO A 266 -0.46 -12.64 3.47
N GLY A 267 -1.75 -12.82 3.13
CA GLY A 267 -2.89 -12.42 3.95
C GLY A 267 -3.42 -11.01 3.68
N PHE A 268 -2.81 -10.26 2.76
CA PHE A 268 -3.28 -8.93 2.33
C PHE A 268 -3.51 -8.88 0.82
N GLY A 269 -4.29 -7.90 0.38
CA GLY A 269 -4.54 -7.60 -1.01
C GLY A 269 -5.07 -6.18 -1.23
N LYS A 270 -5.04 -5.72 -2.47
CA LYS A 270 -5.57 -4.43 -2.91
C LYS A 270 -6.96 -4.64 -3.50
N ASN A 271 -7.89 -3.76 -3.13
CA ASN A 271 -9.20 -3.70 -3.78
C ASN A 271 -9.69 -2.25 -3.81
N HIS A 272 -9.59 -1.63 -4.98
CA HIS A 272 -9.96 -0.22 -5.16
C HIS A 272 -11.47 0.02 -5.00
N HIS A 273 -12.30 -0.99 -5.23
CA HIS A 273 -13.76 -0.85 -5.16
C HIS A 273 -14.25 -0.89 -3.71
N THR A 274 -13.74 -1.82 -2.91
CA THR A 274 -14.15 -1.98 -1.50
C THR A 274 -13.40 -1.03 -0.56
N HIS A 275 -12.15 -0.68 -0.88
CA HIS A 275 -11.29 0.13 -0.02
C HIS A 275 -10.88 1.44 -0.68
N GLN A 276 -11.86 2.25 -1.07
CA GLN A 276 -11.64 3.53 -1.78
C GLN A 276 -10.70 4.47 -0.99
N ASN A 277 -10.84 4.52 0.34
CA ASN A 277 -10.02 5.37 1.22
C ASN A 277 -8.58 4.84 1.42
N CYS A 278 -8.25 3.64 0.92
CA CYS A 278 -6.92 3.04 0.99
C CYS A 278 -6.57 2.32 -0.33
N ALA A 279 -6.91 2.93 -1.45
CA ALA A 279 -6.78 2.38 -2.80
C ALA A 279 -5.38 1.82 -3.14
N SER A 280 -4.32 2.46 -2.63
CA SER A 280 -2.94 2.06 -2.84
C SER A 280 -2.44 1.03 -1.82
N CYS A 281 -3.19 0.79 -0.75
CA CYS A 281 -2.77 -0.03 0.38
C CYS A 281 -3.06 -1.51 0.16
N CYS A 282 -2.29 -2.35 0.84
CA CYS A 282 -2.59 -3.76 1.03
C CYS A 282 -3.47 -3.91 2.27
N VAL A 283 -4.76 -4.12 2.07
CA VAL A 283 -5.74 -4.33 3.14
C VAL A 283 -5.86 -5.83 3.45
N VAL A 284 -6.09 -6.16 4.72
CA VAL A 284 -6.22 -7.55 5.17
C VAL A 284 -7.34 -8.29 4.41
N CYS A 285 -7.05 -9.52 3.98
CA CYS A 285 -8.06 -10.37 3.36
C CYS A 285 -9.15 -10.73 4.39
N GLY A 286 -10.41 -10.52 4.03
CA GLY A 286 -11.56 -10.82 4.90
C GLY A 286 -11.84 -12.33 5.02
N PRO A 287 -12.66 -12.74 6.00
CA PRO A 287 -13.13 -14.12 6.12
C PRO A 287 -13.71 -14.65 4.80
N GLY A 288 -13.42 -15.91 4.49
CA GLY A 288 -13.76 -16.55 3.21
C GLY A 288 -12.79 -16.25 2.07
N THR A 289 -11.78 -15.40 2.29
CA THR A 289 -10.72 -15.11 1.32
C THR A 289 -9.34 -15.34 1.91
N TYR A 290 -8.34 -15.51 1.05
CA TYR A 290 -6.95 -15.72 1.44
C TYR A 290 -5.98 -15.13 0.42
N SER A 291 -4.76 -14.85 0.84
CA SER A 291 -3.65 -14.49 -0.05
C SER A 291 -2.41 -15.31 0.34
N PRO A 292 -2.00 -16.30 -0.48
CA PRO A 292 -0.93 -17.24 -0.10
C PRO A 292 0.48 -16.70 -0.35
N ASN A 293 0.60 -15.71 -1.22
CA ASN A 293 1.86 -15.23 -1.75
C ASN A 293 1.86 -13.70 -1.85
N ASN A 294 2.81 -13.18 -2.61
CA ASN A 294 3.07 -11.75 -2.74
C ASN A 294 2.19 -11.05 -3.79
N GLU A 295 1.14 -11.70 -4.26
CA GLU A 295 0.17 -11.12 -5.18
C GLU A 295 -0.69 -10.06 -4.50
N VAL A 296 -1.26 -9.15 -5.30
CA VAL A 296 -2.06 -8.03 -4.81
C VAL A 296 -3.54 -8.36 -4.66
N THR A 297 -3.96 -9.62 -4.78
CA THR A 297 -5.39 -9.99 -4.77
C THR A 297 -5.71 -11.00 -3.68
N CYS A 298 -6.77 -10.72 -2.92
CA CYS A 298 -7.38 -11.72 -2.04
C CYS A 298 -8.22 -12.68 -2.89
N ARG A 299 -7.88 -13.97 -2.84
CA ARG A 299 -8.57 -15.04 -3.55
C ARG A 299 -9.71 -15.59 -2.71
N THR A 300 -10.83 -15.93 -3.33
CA THR A 300 -11.98 -16.55 -2.63
C THR A 300 -11.70 -18.02 -2.35
N CYS A 301 -12.01 -18.48 -1.14
CA CYS A 301 -11.95 -19.90 -0.80
C CYS A 301 -13.09 -20.67 -1.49
N ALA A 302 -12.80 -21.88 -2.01
CA ALA A 302 -13.84 -22.77 -2.56
C ALA A 302 -14.87 -23.22 -1.51
N ARG A 303 -14.46 -23.27 -0.24
CA ARG A 303 -15.30 -23.48 0.94
C ARG A 303 -14.86 -22.49 2.02
N PRO A 304 -15.76 -21.89 2.81
CA PRO A 304 -15.44 -20.83 3.77
C PRO A 304 -14.74 -21.38 5.03
N HIS A 305 -13.58 -22.01 4.88
CA HIS A 305 -12.75 -22.50 5.98
C HIS A 305 -11.88 -21.40 6.59
N ALA A 306 -11.51 -20.38 5.80
CA ALA A 306 -10.82 -19.20 6.29
C ALA A 306 -11.79 -18.32 7.10
N ARG A 307 -11.93 -18.60 8.40
CA ARG A 307 -12.84 -17.84 9.29
C ARG A 307 -12.24 -16.56 9.86
N MET A 308 -10.93 -16.39 9.69
CA MET A 308 -10.18 -15.26 10.26
C MET A 308 -9.72 -14.29 9.17
N TYR A 309 -9.57 -13.04 9.56
CA TYR A 309 -8.90 -12.03 8.74
C TYR A 309 -7.43 -12.40 8.54
N GLY A 310 -6.93 -12.18 7.31
CA GLY A 310 -5.53 -12.36 6.96
C GLY A 310 -5.13 -13.81 6.69
N ALA A 311 -6.07 -14.66 6.30
CA ALA A 311 -5.76 -16.05 5.97
C ALA A 311 -4.76 -16.15 4.80
N LYS A 312 -3.80 -17.07 4.94
CA LYS A 312 -2.79 -17.37 3.91
C LYS A 312 -3.11 -18.64 3.12
N SER A 313 -4.14 -19.36 3.52
CA SER A 313 -4.61 -20.59 2.88
C SER A 313 -6.10 -20.80 3.15
N CYS A 314 -6.71 -21.58 2.27
CA CYS A 314 -7.96 -22.29 2.49
C CYS A 314 -7.65 -23.80 2.45
#